data_AF-F8E968-F1
#
_entry.id   AF-F8E968-F1
#
_cell.length_a   1.000
_cell.length_b   1.000
_cell.length_c   1.000
_cell.angle_alpha   90.00
_cell.angle_beta   90.00
_cell.angle_gamma   90.00
#
_symmetry.space_group_name_H-M   'P 1'
#
loop_
_entity.id
_entity.type
_entity.pdbx_description
1 polymer ?
#
loop_
_entity_poly.entity_id
_entity_poly.type
_entity_poly.pdbx_seq_one_letter_code
_entity_poly.pdbx_strand_id
1 'polypeptide(L)'
;MFIRSYITNNKKTGKKYTAYKLVESYRTPKGPRQRIIMDMGDLSHIPPMQLKELANRIEQLLDGYEEPVFKPDEETEELAHTYAKKAKLNMITASSKQPESKENSYEPEYEQVDVSSIEVSEPRSIGGEYICNESFKELGIGDMLKSLGFTESEIDISRALIIGRMLNPGSELNTYEWLKEKSGLFELLGINYHRKSLRQFYRVSEKLFKYSEEIEKKLFEYEQQLFNFENKILLYDLTNTHLKVSRKITKRLSVVNQSRSVQIAPL
;
A
#
# COMPACT_ATOMS: atom_id res chain seq x y z
N MET A 1 -19.02 -3.56 -19.10
CA MET A 1 -17.88 -4.53 -19.12
C MET A 1 -18.43 -5.95 -19.24
N PHE A 2 -17.60 -6.98 -19.52
CA PHE A 2 -18.05 -8.38 -19.50
C PHE A 2 -16.90 -9.35 -19.20
N ILE A 3 -17.24 -10.55 -18.71
CA ILE A 3 -16.29 -11.64 -18.47
C ILE A 3 -16.28 -12.57 -19.69
N ARG A 4 -15.09 -12.86 -20.22
CA ARG A 4 -14.91 -13.78 -21.36
C ARG A 4 -13.99 -14.93 -20.98
N SER A 5 -14.37 -16.14 -21.37
CA SER A 5 -13.55 -17.34 -21.23
C SER A 5 -12.57 -17.49 -22.40
N TYR A 6 -11.38 -18.00 -22.10
CA TYR A 6 -10.30 -18.28 -23.04
C TYR A 6 -9.71 -19.66 -22.72
N ILE A 7 -9.57 -20.50 -23.75
CA ILE A 7 -8.87 -21.78 -23.61
C ILE A 7 -7.37 -21.50 -23.59
N THR A 8 -6.71 -21.84 -22.48
CA THR A 8 -5.27 -21.64 -22.27
C THR A 8 -4.58 -22.98 -22.03
N ASN A 9 -3.32 -23.09 -22.42
CA ASN A 9 -2.50 -24.28 -22.18
C ASN A 9 -1.50 -24.02 -21.06
N ASN A 10 -1.42 -24.91 -20.08
CA ASN A 10 -0.40 -24.85 -19.05
C ASN A 10 0.96 -25.23 -19.66
N LYS A 11 1.91 -24.27 -19.68
CA LYS A 11 3.25 -24.45 -20.28
C LYS A 11 4.07 -25.57 -19.64
N LYS A 12 3.80 -25.95 -18.38
CA LYS A 12 4.55 -26.98 -17.65
C LYS A 12 3.94 -28.38 -17.80
N THR A 13 2.62 -28.48 -17.93
CA THR A 13 1.90 -29.77 -17.91
C THR A 13 1.19 -30.12 -19.22
N GLY A 14 1.12 -29.18 -20.17
CA GLY A 14 0.41 -29.34 -21.44
C GLY A 14 -1.11 -29.41 -21.33
N LYS A 15 -1.67 -29.40 -20.11
CA LYS A 15 -3.12 -29.50 -19.89
C LYS A 15 -3.82 -28.21 -20.31
N LYS A 16 -4.94 -28.37 -21.03
CA LYS A 16 -5.85 -27.28 -21.38
C LYS A 16 -6.69 -26.90 -20.17
N TYR A 17 -6.79 -25.61 -19.87
CA TYR A 17 -7.68 -25.08 -18.83
C TYR A 17 -8.39 -23.83 -19.34
N THR A 18 -9.55 -23.55 -18.77
CA THR A 18 -10.34 -22.36 -19.09
C THR A 18 -9.92 -21.23 -18.16
N ALA A 19 -9.50 -20.10 -18.73
CA ALA A 19 -9.20 -18.88 -17.99
C ALA A 19 -10.24 -17.81 -18.31
N TYR A 20 -10.64 -17.05 -17.31
CA TYR A 20 -11.63 -15.99 -17.42
C TYR A 20 -10.96 -14.64 -17.29
N LYS A 21 -11.31 -13.70 -18.16
CA LYS A 21 -10.75 -12.35 -18.17
C LYS A 21 -11.86 -11.32 -18.16
N LEU A 22 -11.66 -10.24 -17.42
CA LEU A 22 -12.52 -9.07 -17.46
C LEU A 22 -12.14 -8.21 -18.66
N VAL A 23 -13.12 -7.94 -19.52
CA VAL A 23 -12.95 -7.23 -20.78
C VAL A 23 -13.83 -5.99 -20.80
N GLU A 24 -13.25 -4.89 -21.25
CA GLU A 24 -13.94 -3.63 -21.47
C GLU A 24 -14.07 -3.36 -22.97
N SER A 25 -15.26 -2.92 -23.38
CA SER A 25 -15.52 -2.48 -24.74
C SER A 25 -15.54 -0.96 -24.77
N TYR A 26 -14.68 -0.35 -25.58
CA TYR A 26 -14.60 1.11 -25.76
C TYR A 26 -14.79 1.48 -27.23
N ARG A 27 -15.32 2.67 -27.50
CA ARG A 27 -15.56 3.15 -28.87
C ARG A 27 -14.32 3.88 -29.39
N THR A 28 -13.94 3.58 -30.63
CA THR A 28 -12.94 4.34 -31.39
C THR A 28 -13.55 4.87 -32.68
N PRO A 29 -12.95 5.87 -33.35
CA PRO A 29 -13.41 6.34 -34.65
C PRO A 29 -13.52 5.23 -35.71
N LYS A 30 -12.78 4.12 -35.53
CA LYS A 30 -12.78 2.94 -36.41
C LYS A 30 -13.73 1.82 -35.94
N GLY A 31 -14.63 2.10 -34.99
CA GLY A 31 -15.58 1.15 -34.43
C GLY A 31 -15.25 0.68 -33.01
N PRO A 32 -16.07 -0.22 -32.44
CA PRO A 32 -15.87 -0.73 -31.08
C PRO A 32 -14.62 -1.60 -31.00
N ARG A 33 -13.79 -1.37 -29.98
CA ARG A 33 -12.61 -2.17 -29.65
C ARG A 33 -12.73 -2.72 -28.23
N GLN A 34 -11.98 -3.77 -27.96
CA GLN A 34 -11.96 -4.42 -26.65
C GLN A 34 -10.57 -4.36 -26.05
N ARG A 35 -10.47 -4.10 -24.74
CA ARG A 35 -9.23 -4.22 -23.96
C ARG A 35 -9.45 -5.15 -22.78
N ILE A 36 -8.41 -5.90 -22.41
CA ILE A 36 -8.42 -6.78 -21.24
C ILE A 36 -8.01 -5.92 -20.03
N ILE A 37 -8.89 -5.82 -19.04
CA ILE A 37 -8.59 -5.12 -17.78
C ILE A 37 -7.74 -6.00 -16.87
N MET A 38 -8.14 -7.27 -16.71
CA MET A 38 -7.46 -8.18 -15.80
C MET A 38 -7.74 -9.65 -16.09
N ASP A 39 -6.82 -10.50 -15.66
CA ASP A 39 -7.01 -11.94 -15.58
C ASP A 39 -7.66 -12.32 -14.23
N MET A 40 -8.76 -13.06 -14.31
CA MET A 40 -9.58 -13.48 -13.18
C MET A 40 -9.36 -14.96 -12.84
N GLY A 41 -8.50 -15.68 -13.58
CA GLY A 41 -8.20 -17.08 -13.30
C GLY A 41 -9.34 -18.02 -13.71
N ASP A 42 -9.52 -19.11 -12.97
CA ASP A 42 -10.56 -20.10 -13.25
C ASP A 42 -11.85 -19.76 -12.49
N LEU A 43 -12.93 -19.53 -13.24
CA LEU A 43 -14.28 -19.27 -12.75
C LEU A 43 -15.28 -20.30 -13.33
N SER A 44 -14.79 -21.50 -13.69
CA SER A 44 -15.63 -22.55 -14.28
C SER A 44 -16.74 -23.07 -13.38
N HIS A 45 -16.63 -22.85 -12.07
CA HIS A 45 -17.67 -23.15 -11.09
C HIS A 45 -18.85 -22.17 -11.13
N ILE A 46 -18.67 -20.97 -11.70
CA ILE A 46 -19.68 -19.93 -11.72
C ILE A 46 -20.54 -20.06 -13.00
N PRO A 47 -21.88 -20.17 -12.90
CA PRO A 47 -22.75 -20.23 -14.05
C PRO A 47 -22.71 -18.95 -14.90
N PRO A 48 -22.97 -19.04 -16.22
CA PRO A 48 -22.87 -17.90 -17.15
C PRO A 48 -23.71 -16.67 -16.78
N MET A 49 -24.87 -16.88 -16.13
CA MET A 49 -25.74 -15.78 -15.70
C MET A 49 -25.10 -14.97 -14.57
N GLN A 50 -24.55 -15.65 -13.55
CA GLN A 50 -23.82 -15.02 -12.46
C GLN A 50 -22.52 -14.35 -12.93
N LEU A 51 -21.85 -14.87 -13.97
CA LEU A 51 -20.71 -14.17 -14.58
C LEU A 51 -21.09 -12.81 -15.16
N LYS A 52 -22.30 -12.68 -15.71
CA LYS A 52 -22.80 -11.39 -16.22
C LYS A 52 -23.13 -10.45 -15.06
N GLU A 53 -23.78 -10.95 -14.02
CA GLU A 53 -24.09 -10.18 -12.79
C GLU A 53 -22.80 -9.70 -12.11
N LEU A 54 -21.81 -10.57 -11.95
CA LEU A 54 -20.48 -10.24 -11.45
C LEU A 54 -19.79 -9.16 -12.29
N ALA A 55 -19.83 -9.27 -13.62
CA ALA A 55 -19.23 -8.26 -14.50
C ALA A 55 -19.89 -6.89 -14.35
N ASN A 56 -21.23 -6.86 -14.28
CA ASN A 56 -21.99 -5.64 -14.10
C ASN A 56 -21.73 -5.02 -12.71
N ARG A 57 -21.62 -5.85 -11.67
CA ARG A 57 -21.34 -5.38 -10.31
C ARG A 57 -19.92 -4.81 -10.20
N ILE A 58 -18.94 -5.44 -10.84
CA ILE A 58 -17.57 -4.89 -10.93
C ILE A 58 -17.58 -3.53 -11.63
N GLU A 59 -18.32 -3.38 -12.73
CA GLU A 59 -18.45 -2.09 -13.44
C GLU A 59 -19.10 -1.01 -12.57
N GLN A 60 -20.19 -1.32 -11.88
CA GLN A 60 -20.82 -0.41 -10.91
C GLN A 60 -19.86 0.09 -9.84
N LEU A 61 -19.06 -0.82 -9.26
CA LEU A 61 -18.06 -0.47 -8.24
C LEU A 61 -16.93 0.40 -8.81
N LEU A 62 -16.55 0.21 -10.08
CA LEU A 62 -15.56 1.04 -10.76
C LEU A 62 -16.10 2.43 -11.10
N ASP A 63 -17.40 2.51 -11.39
CA ASP A 63 -18.13 3.77 -11.64
C ASP A 63 -18.46 4.53 -10.34
N GLY A 64 -18.21 3.94 -9.17
CA GLY A 64 -18.40 4.58 -7.86
C GLY A 64 -19.70 4.22 -7.13
N TYR A 65 -20.54 3.33 -7.68
CA TYR A 65 -21.78 2.90 -7.05
C TYR A 65 -21.53 1.86 -5.94
N GLU A 66 -21.51 2.31 -4.68
CA GLU A 66 -21.37 1.41 -3.52
C GLU A 66 -22.60 0.52 -3.33
N GLU A 67 -23.80 1.04 -3.55
CA GLU A 67 -25.03 0.24 -3.44
C GLU A 67 -25.35 -0.46 -4.77
N PRO A 68 -25.63 -1.78 -4.76
CA PRO A 68 -25.96 -2.50 -5.99
C PRO A 68 -27.33 -2.09 -6.53
N VAL A 69 -27.40 -1.77 -7.83
CA VAL A 69 -28.69 -1.49 -8.52
C VAL A 69 -29.61 -2.71 -8.47
N PHE A 70 -29.03 -3.91 -8.53
CA PHE A 70 -29.71 -5.19 -8.34
C PHE A 70 -28.91 -6.00 -7.33
N LYS A 71 -29.55 -6.44 -6.24
CA LYS A 71 -28.89 -7.20 -5.18
C LYS A 71 -28.39 -8.55 -5.73
N PRO A 72 -27.07 -8.75 -5.85
CA PRO A 72 -26.53 -10.04 -6.20
C PRO A 72 -26.56 -10.96 -4.96
N ASP A 73 -26.22 -12.23 -5.16
CA ASP A 73 -25.93 -13.13 -4.05
C ASP A 73 -24.64 -12.72 -3.31
N GLU A 74 -24.52 -13.15 -2.05
CA GLU A 74 -23.43 -12.78 -1.15
C GLU A 74 -22.04 -13.17 -1.72
N GLU A 75 -21.94 -14.33 -2.36
CA GLU A 75 -20.70 -14.80 -3.00
C GLU A 75 -20.31 -13.89 -4.18
N THR A 76 -21.26 -13.54 -5.04
CA THR A 76 -21.03 -12.59 -6.15
C THR A 76 -20.60 -11.20 -5.65
N GLU A 77 -21.18 -10.71 -4.56
CA GLU A 77 -20.84 -9.39 -4.00
C GLU A 77 -19.39 -9.35 -3.47
N GLU A 78 -18.99 -10.36 -2.70
CA GLU A 78 -17.61 -10.47 -2.19
C GLU A 78 -16.59 -10.58 -3.33
N LEU A 79 -16.90 -11.40 -4.35
CA LEU A 79 -16.07 -11.53 -5.55
C LEU A 79 -15.99 -10.21 -6.32
N ALA A 80 -17.12 -9.50 -6.46
CA ALA A 80 -17.16 -8.22 -7.17
C ALA A 80 -16.27 -7.17 -6.50
N HIS A 81 -16.35 -7.00 -5.17
CA HIS A 81 -15.46 -6.10 -4.44
C HIS A 81 -13.99 -6.47 -4.57
N THR A 82 -13.68 -7.76 -4.49
CA THR A 82 -12.30 -8.24 -4.63
C THR A 82 -11.74 -7.97 -6.03
N TYR A 83 -12.52 -8.25 -7.06
CA TYR A 83 -12.11 -8.05 -8.44
C TYR A 83 -12.10 -6.57 -8.86
N ALA A 84 -13.05 -5.75 -8.38
CA ALA A 84 -13.08 -4.32 -8.63
C ALA A 84 -11.83 -3.61 -8.09
N LYS A 85 -11.41 -3.92 -6.85
CA LYS A 85 -10.17 -3.40 -6.27
C LYS A 85 -8.94 -3.77 -7.10
N LYS A 86 -8.85 -5.03 -7.52
CA LYS A 86 -7.76 -5.51 -8.39
C LYS A 86 -7.78 -4.85 -9.78
N ALA A 87 -8.96 -4.62 -10.35
CA ALA A 87 -9.13 -3.91 -11.62
C ALA A 87 -8.66 -2.45 -11.51
N LYS A 88 -9.09 -1.72 -10.47
CA LYS A 88 -8.69 -0.33 -10.19
C LYS A 88 -7.17 -0.19 -10.11
N LEU A 89 -6.50 -1.06 -9.34
CA LEU A 89 -5.03 -1.08 -9.25
C LEU A 89 -4.34 -1.36 -10.60
N ASN A 90 -4.87 -2.31 -11.39
CA ASN A 90 -4.33 -2.59 -12.72
C ASN A 90 -4.46 -1.39 -13.67
N MET A 91 -5.57 -0.65 -13.59
CA MET A 91 -5.77 0.56 -14.38
C MET A 91 -4.77 1.66 -13.98
N ILE A 92 -4.59 1.91 -12.67
CA ILE A 92 -3.62 2.91 -12.16
C ILE A 92 -2.19 2.55 -12.58
N THR A 93 -1.80 1.28 -12.42
CA THR A 93 -0.45 0.79 -12.79
C THR A 93 -0.21 0.75 -14.30
N ALA A 94 -1.26 0.61 -15.11
CA ALA A 94 -1.16 0.72 -16.57
C ALA A 94 -0.97 2.17 -17.01
N SER A 95 -1.67 3.12 -16.39
CA SER A 95 -1.53 4.56 -16.67
C SER A 95 -0.13 5.07 -16.32
N SER A 96 0.48 4.59 -15.23
CA SER A 96 1.85 4.96 -14.82
C SER A 96 2.97 4.32 -15.67
N LYS A 97 2.66 3.32 -16.51
CA LYS A 97 3.63 2.68 -17.42
C LYS A 97 3.63 3.26 -18.84
N GLN A 98 2.75 4.22 -19.13
CA GLN A 98 2.88 5.02 -20.34
C GLN A 98 4.10 5.93 -20.14
N PRO A 99 5.17 5.83 -20.95
CA PRO A 99 6.20 6.85 -20.93
C PRO A 99 5.53 8.18 -21.29
N GLU A 100 5.78 9.21 -20.48
CA GLU A 100 5.54 10.61 -20.81
C GLU A 100 6.22 10.88 -22.15
N SER A 101 5.47 10.65 -23.23
CA SER A 101 5.93 10.84 -24.58
C SER A 101 5.24 12.09 -25.08
N LYS A 102 6.08 13.12 -25.15
CA LYS A 102 5.93 14.42 -25.82
C LYS A 102 5.39 15.52 -24.94
N GLU A 103 6.23 16.55 -24.80
CA GLU A 103 5.87 17.95 -24.67
C GLU A 103 4.71 18.28 -25.62
N ASN A 104 3.49 18.02 -25.18
CA ASN A 104 2.31 18.54 -25.82
C ASN A 104 2.07 19.89 -25.16
N SER A 105 2.28 20.95 -25.93
CA SER A 105 1.68 22.26 -25.69
C SER A 105 0.16 22.11 -25.73
N TYR A 106 -0.43 21.66 -24.62
CA TYR A 106 -1.87 21.68 -24.44
C TYR A 106 -2.25 23.13 -24.13
N GLU A 107 -3.02 23.76 -25.02
CA GLU A 107 -3.88 24.84 -24.57
C GLU A 107 -4.81 24.24 -23.49
N PRO A 108 -4.99 24.91 -22.35
CA PRO A 108 -5.84 24.38 -21.29
C PRO A 108 -7.29 24.27 -21.82
N GLU A 109 -7.74 23.03 -22.01
CA GLU A 109 -9.12 22.70 -22.33
C GLU A 109 -9.92 22.78 -21.02
N TYR A 110 -10.73 23.83 -20.90
CA TYR A 110 -11.58 24.06 -19.73
C TYR A 110 -12.95 23.44 -19.97
N GLU A 111 -13.35 22.54 -19.07
CA GLU A 111 -14.69 21.96 -19.04
C GLU A 111 -15.46 22.50 -17.83
N GLN A 112 -16.76 22.78 -18.01
CA GLN A 112 -17.61 23.15 -16.88
C GLN A 112 -18.06 21.88 -16.14
N VAL A 113 -17.61 21.74 -14.90
CA VAL A 113 -17.99 20.65 -14.01
C VAL A 113 -18.86 21.23 -12.89
N ASP A 114 -19.97 20.56 -12.59
CA ASP A 114 -20.74 20.85 -11.39
C ASP A 114 -19.95 20.34 -10.17
N VAL A 115 -19.38 21.28 -9.41
CA VAL A 115 -18.58 20.94 -8.22
C VAL A 115 -19.41 20.22 -7.16
N SER A 116 -20.73 20.45 -7.14
CA SER A 116 -21.63 19.79 -6.19
C SER A 116 -21.93 18.33 -6.54
N SER A 117 -21.65 17.91 -7.78
CA SER A 117 -21.80 16.51 -8.21
C SER A 117 -20.52 15.68 -8.08
N ILE A 118 -19.44 16.24 -7.51
CA ILE A 118 -18.17 15.53 -7.37
C ILE A 118 -18.26 14.57 -6.18
N GLU A 119 -18.13 13.28 -6.45
CA GLU A 119 -18.02 12.23 -5.44
C GLU A 119 -16.57 11.72 -5.37
N VAL A 120 -16.06 11.51 -4.14
CA VAL A 120 -14.69 11.04 -3.91
C VAL A 120 -14.75 9.65 -3.29
N SER A 121 -14.20 8.65 -3.99
CA SER A 121 -14.08 7.29 -3.50
C SER A 121 -12.64 6.95 -3.11
N GLU A 122 -12.47 6.33 -1.94
CA GLU A 122 -11.17 5.93 -1.37
C GLU A 122 -10.12 7.06 -1.34
N PRO A 123 -10.36 8.18 -0.62
CA PRO A 123 -9.39 9.25 -0.52
C PRO A 123 -8.09 8.74 0.12
N ARG A 124 -6.94 9.07 -0.50
CA ARG A 124 -5.59 8.68 -0.05
C ARG A 124 -4.68 9.90 0.08
N SER A 125 -3.78 9.89 1.06
CA SER A 125 -2.68 10.86 1.18
C SER A 125 -1.47 10.46 0.33
N ILE A 126 -0.86 11.44 -0.35
CA ILE A 126 0.38 11.21 -1.14
C ILE A 126 1.51 12.19 -0.77
N GLY A 127 1.21 13.32 -0.13
CA GLY A 127 2.18 14.40 0.10
C GLY A 127 3.40 13.94 0.93
N GLY A 128 3.16 13.48 2.16
CA GLY A 128 4.24 13.00 3.03
C GLY A 128 4.86 11.70 2.49
N GLU A 129 4.02 10.82 1.96
CA GLU A 129 4.42 9.54 1.37
C GLU A 129 5.45 9.73 0.26
N TYR A 130 5.22 10.70 -0.62
CA TYR A 130 6.11 11.03 -1.72
C TYR A 130 7.45 11.53 -1.22
N ILE A 131 7.45 12.51 -0.30
CA ILE A 131 8.69 13.08 0.24
C ILE A 131 9.51 11.99 0.92
N CYS A 132 8.91 11.19 1.81
CA CYS A 132 9.63 10.14 2.50
C CYS A 132 10.13 9.04 1.54
N ASN A 133 9.40 8.74 0.47
CA ASN A 133 9.85 7.81 -0.56
C ASN A 133 11.05 8.33 -1.35
N GLU A 134 11.06 9.61 -1.72
CA GLU A 134 12.23 10.20 -2.37
C GLU A 134 13.43 10.26 -1.43
N SER A 135 13.25 10.65 -0.16
CA SER A 135 14.33 10.59 0.84
C SER A 135 14.87 9.17 1.03
N PHE A 136 14.00 8.15 1.02
CA PHE A 136 14.43 6.75 1.10
C PHE A 136 15.34 6.35 -0.08
N LYS A 137 15.08 6.87 -1.28
CA LYS A 137 15.91 6.64 -2.46
C LYS A 137 17.22 7.41 -2.39
N GLU A 138 17.17 8.69 -2.05
CA GLU A 138 18.35 9.56 -1.94
C GLU A 138 19.35 9.05 -0.90
N LEU A 139 18.87 8.51 0.22
CA LEU A 139 19.69 7.90 1.26
C LEU A 139 20.24 6.51 0.86
N GLY A 140 19.91 5.99 -0.32
CA GLY A 140 20.42 4.69 -0.79
C GLY A 140 19.98 3.49 0.06
N ILE A 141 18.90 3.63 0.86
CA ILE A 141 18.47 2.61 1.83
C ILE A 141 18.07 1.31 1.09
N GLY A 142 17.47 1.42 -0.08
CA GLY A 142 17.10 0.26 -0.91
C GLY A 142 18.32 -0.59 -1.27
N ASP A 143 19.37 0.04 -1.80
CA ASP A 143 20.61 -0.65 -2.19
C ASP A 143 21.37 -1.19 -0.99
N MET A 144 21.34 -0.45 0.12
CA MET A 144 21.86 -0.90 1.41
C MET A 144 21.20 -2.21 1.84
N LEU A 145 19.87 -2.25 1.90
CA LEU A 145 19.13 -3.45 2.31
C LEU A 145 19.36 -4.60 1.32
N LYS A 146 19.44 -4.31 0.02
CA LYS A 146 19.77 -5.30 -1.01
C LYS A 146 21.13 -5.95 -0.76
N SER A 147 22.14 -5.17 -0.39
CA SER A 147 23.48 -5.68 -0.04
C SER A 147 23.49 -6.58 1.21
N LEU A 148 22.51 -6.42 2.10
CA LEU A 148 22.30 -7.25 3.30
C LEU A 148 21.43 -8.50 3.02
N GLY A 149 21.09 -8.76 1.74
CA GLY A 149 20.34 -9.94 1.34
C GLY A 149 18.82 -9.79 1.50
N PHE A 150 18.29 -8.56 1.47
CA PHE A 150 16.85 -8.34 1.34
C PHE A 150 16.41 -8.52 -0.12
N THR A 151 15.30 -9.23 -0.31
CA THR A 151 14.64 -9.34 -1.62
C THR A 151 13.90 -8.05 -1.95
N GLU A 152 13.61 -7.78 -3.23
CA GLU A 152 12.83 -6.60 -3.66
C GLU A 152 11.50 -6.48 -2.90
N SER A 153 10.80 -7.61 -2.70
CA SER A 153 9.55 -7.62 -1.94
C SER A 153 9.73 -7.30 -0.46
N GLU A 154 10.88 -7.63 0.13
CA GLU A 154 11.19 -7.27 1.52
C GLU A 154 11.61 -5.80 1.61
N ILE A 155 12.37 -5.29 0.64
CA ILE A 155 12.75 -3.86 0.55
C ILE A 155 11.51 -2.98 0.45
N ASP A 156 10.53 -3.36 -0.38
CA ASP A 156 9.23 -2.70 -0.48
C ASP A 156 8.53 -2.59 0.88
N ILE A 157 8.52 -3.68 1.65
CA ILE A 157 7.89 -3.72 2.96
C ILE A 157 8.70 -2.91 3.97
N SER A 158 10.03 -2.99 3.94
CA SER A 158 10.91 -2.17 4.78
C SER A 158 10.66 -0.69 4.54
N ARG A 159 10.56 -0.29 3.27
CA ARG A 159 10.23 1.09 2.88
C ARG A 159 8.87 1.50 3.44
N ALA A 160 7.84 0.67 3.28
CA ALA A 160 6.51 0.94 3.80
C ALA A 160 6.48 1.04 5.34
N LEU A 161 7.24 0.19 6.04
CA LEU A 161 7.40 0.23 7.50
C LEU A 161 8.08 1.52 7.95
N ILE A 162 9.19 1.89 7.31
CA ILE A 162 9.96 3.10 7.66
C ILE A 162 9.11 4.36 7.43
N ILE A 163 8.50 4.49 6.25
CA ILE A 163 7.63 5.62 5.91
C ILE A 163 6.41 5.66 6.84
N GLY A 164 5.81 4.51 7.13
CA GLY A 164 4.71 4.40 8.09
C GLY A 164 5.10 4.89 9.48
N ARG A 165 6.30 4.51 9.97
CA ARG A 165 6.81 5.00 11.27
C ARG A 165 7.09 6.51 11.28
N MET A 166 7.44 7.10 10.14
CA MET A 166 7.66 8.55 10.03
C MET A 166 6.35 9.35 9.99
N LEU A 167 5.36 8.87 9.25
CA LEU A 167 4.13 9.65 8.97
C LEU A 167 2.96 9.32 9.89
N ASN A 168 2.84 8.06 10.33
CA ASN A 168 1.77 7.59 11.20
C ASN A 168 2.34 6.58 12.22
N PRO A 169 3.09 7.05 13.23
CA PRO A 169 3.78 6.20 14.18
C PRO A 169 2.79 5.32 14.95
N GLY A 170 2.95 3.99 14.82
CA GLY A 170 2.09 3.01 15.46
C GLY A 170 2.67 1.61 15.37
N SER A 171 1.91 0.58 15.76
CA SER A 171 2.32 -0.82 15.57
C SER A 171 2.41 -1.19 14.08
N GLU A 172 3.02 -2.33 13.77
CA GLU A 172 3.03 -2.90 12.42
C GLU A 172 1.59 -3.15 11.91
N LEU A 173 0.68 -3.56 12.81
CA LEU A 173 -0.74 -3.67 12.49
C LEU A 173 -1.33 -2.32 12.11
N ASN A 174 -1.09 -1.28 12.90
CA ASN A 174 -1.60 0.06 12.61
C ASN A 174 -1.01 0.62 11.31
N THR A 175 0.28 0.37 11.06
CA THR A 175 0.94 0.75 9.80
C THR A 175 0.30 0.03 8.62
N TYR A 176 0.05 -1.28 8.74
CA TYR A 176 -0.59 -2.08 7.70
C TYR A 176 -2.02 -1.60 7.38
N GLU A 177 -2.81 -1.28 8.40
CA GLU A 177 -4.16 -0.73 8.23
C GLU A 177 -4.13 0.68 7.61
N TRP A 178 -3.23 1.54 8.08
CA TRP A 178 -3.04 2.88 7.53
C TRP A 178 -2.64 2.86 6.05
N LEU A 179 -1.73 1.96 5.67
CA LEU A 179 -1.32 1.76 4.28
C LEU A 179 -2.46 1.26 3.38
N LYS A 180 -3.41 0.51 3.93
CA LYS A 180 -4.55 -0.03 3.17
C LYS A 180 -5.68 0.98 3.00
N GLU A 181 -5.93 1.81 4.01
CA GLU A 181 -7.16 2.60 4.09
C GLU A 181 -6.94 4.12 3.98
N LYS A 182 -5.71 4.62 4.14
CA LYS A 182 -5.46 6.07 4.21
C LYS A 182 -4.28 6.54 3.36
N SER A 183 -3.22 5.75 3.28
CA SER A 183 -2.01 6.13 2.55
C SER A 183 -2.08 5.73 1.08
N GLY A 184 -1.61 6.60 0.19
CA GLY A 184 -1.40 6.32 -1.23
C GLY A 184 -0.01 5.77 -1.55
N LEU A 185 0.74 5.33 -0.53
CA LEU A 185 2.11 4.86 -0.69
C LEU A 185 2.20 3.61 -1.57
N PHE A 186 1.26 2.66 -1.46
CA PHE A 186 1.32 1.45 -2.28
C PHE A 186 1.07 1.75 -3.75
N GLU A 187 0.16 2.67 -4.05
CA GLU A 187 -0.10 3.19 -5.38
C GLU A 187 1.14 3.88 -5.94
N LEU A 188 1.79 4.75 -5.14
CA LEU A 188 3.02 5.43 -5.51
C LEU A 188 4.15 4.45 -5.85
N LEU A 189 4.26 3.36 -5.08
CA LEU A 189 5.28 2.34 -5.28
C LEU A 189 4.92 1.32 -6.38
N GLY A 190 3.72 1.38 -6.95
CA GLY A 190 3.22 0.37 -7.87
C GLY A 190 3.09 -1.02 -7.23
N ILE A 191 2.99 -1.09 -5.91
CA ILE A 191 2.89 -2.34 -5.16
C ILE A 191 1.42 -2.73 -5.06
N ASN A 192 1.12 -3.96 -5.46
CA ASN A 192 -0.21 -4.52 -5.21
C ASN A 192 -0.32 -4.98 -3.75
N TYR A 193 -1.00 -4.18 -2.92
CA TYR A 193 -1.17 -4.45 -1.49
C TYR A 193 -1.89 -5.77 -1.19
N HIS A 194 -2.79 -6.25 -2.06
CA HIS A 194 -3.49 -7.54 -1.87
C HIS A 194 -2.54 -8.74 -1.84
N ARG A 195 -1.31 -8.56 -2.34
CA ARG A 195 -0.27 -9.61 -2.30
C ARG A 195 0.60 -9.53 -1.05
N LYS A 196 0.40 -8.53 -0.20
CA LYS A 196 1.17 -8.30 1.02
C LYS A 196 0.29 -8.65 2.23
N SER A 197 0.84 -9.43 3.13
CA SER A 197 0.19 -9.88 4.36
C SER A 197 0.86 -9.26 5.58
N LEU A 198 0.08 -9.03 6.64
CA LEU A 198 0.61 -8.54 7.92
C LEU A 198 1.76 -9.42 8.46
N ARG A 199 1.73 -10.73 8.23
CA ARG A 199 2.83 -11.63 8.63
C ARG A 199 4.16 -11.28 7.96
N GLN A 200 4.14 -10.79 6.71
CA GLN A 200 5.37 -10.37 6.05
C GLN A 200 5.94 -9.09 6.68
N PHE A 201 5.08 -8.18 7.15
CA PHE A 201 5.52 -6.98 7.88
C PHE A 201 6.27 -7.35 9.16
N TYR A 202 5.74 -8.28 9.96
CA TYR A 202 6.44 -8.77 11.15
C TYR A 202 7.79 -9.41 10.83
N ARG A 203 7.84 -10.31 9.83
CA ARG A 203 9.08 -10.98 9.43
C ARG A 203 10.14 -10.01 8.92
N VAL A 204 9.74 -8.99 8.18
CA VAL A 204 10.65 -7.95 7.68
C VAL A 204 11.13 -7.07 8.83
N SER A 205 10.26 -6.72 9.79
CA SER A 205 10.64 -5.97 11.00
C SER A 205 11.69 -6.73 11.82
N GLU A 206 11.49 -8.03 12.06
CA GLU A 206 12.49 -8.90 12.72
C GLU A 206 13.82 -8.94 11.95
N LYS A 207 13.76 -8.99 10.61
CA LYS A 207 14.94 -8.99 9.77
C LYS A 207 15.68 -7.64 9.81
N LEU A 208 14.96 -6.52 9.80
CA LEU A 208 15.54 -5.19 9.98
C LEU A 208 16.25 -5.08 11.34
N PHE A 209 15.60 -5.56 12.41
CA PHE A 209 16.19 -5.58 13.74
C PHE A 209 17.45 -6.47 13.83
N LYS A 210 17.46 -7.61 13.14
CA LYS A 210 18.62 -8.50 13.09
C LYS A 210 19.87 -7.82 12.52
N TYR A 211 19.70 -6.92 11.53
CA TYR A 211 20.80 -6.20 10.88
C TYR A 211 20.91 -4.74 11.37
N SER A 212 20.37 -4.42 12.55
CA SER A 212 20.28 -3.02 13.03
C SER A 212 21.65 -2.35 13.13
N GLU A 213 22.66 -3.04 13.65
CA GLU A 213 24.02 -2.50 13.79
C GLU A 213 24.65 -2.16 12.44
N GLU A 214 24.50 -3.02 11.43
CA GLU A 214 25.05 -2.76 10.09
C GLU A 214 24.28 -1.66 9.36
N ILE A 215 22.96 -1.57 9.57
CA ILE A 215 22.11 -0.51 9.02
C ILE A 215 22.48 0.84 9.65
N GLU A 216 22.57 0.92 10.98
CA GLU A 216 22.94 2.15 11.71
C GLU A 216 24.32 2.65 11.28
N LYS A 217 25.30 1.76 11.18
CA LYS A 217 26.64 2.12 10.73
C LYS A 217 26.63 2.73 9.32
N LYS A 218 25.92 2.10 8.37
CA LYS A 218 25.87 2.60 6.99
C LYS A 218 25.08 3.90 6.90
N LEU A 219 23.96 4.03 7.61
CA LEU A 219 23.20 5.27 7.67
C LEU A 219 24.06 6.41 8.21
N PHE A 220 24.82 6.16 9.27
CA PHE A 220 25.76 7.14 9.82
C PHE A 220 26.82 7.55 8.77
N GLU A 221 27.42 6.60 8.06
CA GLU A 221 28.38 6.91 6.98
C GLU A 221 27.75 7.76 5.87
N TYR A 222 26.51 7.48 5.47
CA TYR A 222 25.78 8.27 4.46
C TYR A 222 25.43 9.68 4.95
N GLU A 223 24.95 9.82 6.18
CA GLU A 223 24.63 11.12 6.78
C GLU A 223 25.86 12.03 6.87
N GLN A 224 27.01 11.46 7.25
CA GLN A 224 28.29 12.20 7.26
C GLN A 224 28.65 12.72 5.87
N GLN A 225 28.43 11.93 4.82
CA GLN A 225 28.71 12.33 3.44
C GLN A 225 27.74 13.41 2.94
N LEU A 226 26.45 13.29 3.26
CA LEU A 226 25.41 14.20 2.78
C LEU A 226 25.46 15.57 3.45
N PHE A 227 25.69 15.60 4.75
CA PHE A 227 25.56 16.83 5.54
C PHE A 227 26.88 17.37 6.07
N ASN A 228 27.99 16.63 5.92
CA ASN A 228 29.34 17.02 6.34
C ASN A 228 29.38 17.55 7.79
N PHE A 229 28.78 16.77 8.71
CA PHE A 229 28.65 17.16 10.12
C PHE A 229 29.99 17.15 10.87
N GLU A 230 30.17 18.07 11.82
CA GLU A 230 31.20 17.95 12.85
C GLU A 230 30.76 16.92 13.91
N ASN A 231 31.50 15.82 14.03
CA ASN A 231 31.21 14.79 15.03
C ASN A 231 31.45 15.31 16.46
N LYS A 232 30.37 15.46 17.23
CA LYS A 232 30.40 15.85 18.64
C LYS A 232 29.94 14.67 19.50
N ILE A 233 30.78 14.27 20.47
CA ILE A 233 30.42 13.21 21.43
C ILE A 233 29.65 13.86 22.57
N LEU A 234 28.34 13.62 22.64
CA LEU A 234 27.54 13.90 23.85
C LEU A 234 27.45 12.63 24.68
N LEU A 235 28.10 12.63 25.84
CA LEU A 235 27.91 11.60 26.85
C LEU A 235 26.65 11.93 27.64
N TYR A 236 25.59 11.15 27.47
CA TYR A 236 24.38 11.22 28.28
C TYR A 236 24.04 9.82 28.77
N ASP A 237 23.57 9.71 30.01
CA ASP A 237 23.18 8.44 30.63
C ASP A 237 21.69 8.48 30.98
N LEU A 238 20.93 7.48 30.53
CA LEU A 238 19.51 7.32 30.84
C LEU A 238 19.35 6.26 31.93
N THR A 239 19.49 6.66 33.18
CA THR A 239 19.25 5.76 34.32
C THR A 239 17.76 5.69 34.65
N ASN A 240 17.13 4.54 34.38
CA ASN A 240 15.80 4.22 34.89
C ASN A 240 15.90 3.63 36.30
N THR A 241 15.39 4.33 37.32
CA THR A 241 15.35 3.83 38.70
C THR A 241 14.20 2.84 38.88
N HIS A 242 14.47 1.54 38.79
CA HIS A 242 13.47 0.49 38.99
C HIS A 242 13.39 0.05 40.47
N LEU A 243 12.44 0.60 41.23
CA LEU A 243 12.18 0.20 42.62
C LEU A 243 11.24 -1.03 42.69
N LYS A 244 11.73 -2.17 43.18
CA LYS A 244 10.88 -3.31 43.61
C LYS A 244 10.64 -3.22 45.11
N VAL A 245 9.41 -2.87 45.52
CA VAL A 245 9.02 -2.92 46.94
C VAL A 245 8.50 -4.30 47.27
N SER A 246 9.07 -4.98 48.27
CA SER A 246 8.54 -6.24 48.78
C SER A 246 7.26 -5.99 49.59
N ARG A 247 6.27 -6.88 49.44
CA ARG A 247 4.86 -6.76 49.90
C ARG A 247 4.62 -6.49 51.40
N LYS A 248 5.65 -6.31 52.24
CA LYS A 248 5.51 -6.09 53.69
C LYS A 248 5.33 -4.63 54.11
N ILE A 249 5.49 -3.65 53.22
CA ILE A 249 5.38 -2.21 53.57
C ILE A 249 4.41 -1.49 52.60
N THR A 250 3.17 -1.97 52.48
CA THR A 250 2.20 -1.40 51.52
C THR A 250 1.33 -0.27 52.13
N LYS A 251 1.35 -0.04 53.44
CA LYS A 251 0.40 0.91 54.07
C LYS A 251 0.80 2.39 54.09
N ARG A 252 2.01 2.78 53.65
CA ARG A 252 2.46 4.19 53.71
C ARG A 252 2.90 4.83 52.38
N LEU A 253 2.98 4.08 51.27
CA LEU A 253 3.52 4.58 50.00
C LEU A 253 2.47 4.89 48.92
N SER A 254 1.18 4.64 49.18
CA SER A 254 0.09 4.91 48.22
C SER A 254 -0.19 6.39 47.96
N VAL A 255 0.58 7.32 48.53
CA VAL A 255 0.38 8.77 48.38
C VAL A 255 1.36 9.40 47.38
N VAL A 256 2.44 8.71 46.96
CA VAL A 256 3.48 9.35 46.12
C VAL A 256 3.29 9.10 44.60
N ASN A 257 2.48 8.11 44.20
CA ASN A 257 2.27 7.80 42.77
C ASN A 257 1.13 8.58 42.09
N GLN A 258 0.55 9.58 42.76
CA GLN A 258 -0.34 10.55 42.13
C GLN A 258 0.34 11.91 42.06
N SER A 259 1.30 12.08 41.14
CA SER A 259 1.56 13.33 40.39
C SER A 259 2.96 13.35 39.79
N ARG A 260 3.02 13.32 38.44
CA ARG A 260 3.80 14.21 37.57
C ARG A 260 3.84 13.64 36.15
N SER A 261 2.72 13.81 35.45
CA SER A 261 2.73 14.05 34.01
C SER A 261 3.50 15.36 33.78
N VAL A 262 4.76 15.25 33.34
CA VAL A 262 5.48 16.41 32.81
C VAL A 262 4.89 16.68 31.42
N GLN A 263 4.04 17.69 31.32
CA GLN A 263 3.71 18.30 30.04
C GLN A 263 4.99 18.91 29.47
N ILE A 264 5.45 18.36 28.35
CA ILE A 264 6.42 19.03 27.49
C ILE A 264 5.60 20.01 26.65
N ALA A 265 5.79 21.30 26.88
CA ALA A 265 5.23 22.34 26.03
C ALA A 265 5.94 22.32 24.66
N PRO A 266 5.22 22.49 23.54
CA PRO A 266 5.87 22.70 22.25
C PRO A 266 6.50 24.11 22.22
N LEU A 267 7.69 24.20 21.64
CA LEU A 267 8.22 25.45 21.07
C LEU A 267 7.54 25.73 19.74
#